data_AF-A0A7C2YPR3-F1
#
_entry.id   AF-A0A7C2YPR3-F1
#
_cell.length_a   1.000
_cell.length_b   1.000
_cell.length_c   1.000
_cell.angle_alpha   90.00
_cell.angle_beta   90.00
_cell.angle_gamma   90.00
#
_symmetry.space_group_name_H-M   'P 1'
#
loop_
_entity.id
_entity.type
_entity.pdbx_description
1 polymer ?
#
loop_
_entity_poly.entity_id
_entity_poly.type
_entity_poly.pdbx_seq_one_letter_code
_entity_poly.pdbx_strand_id
1 'polypeptide(L)'
;MRIPFSIDELILVLVSLIRATDPRLLRQGSEGFTVDFESLEAKKDPTPDERLLLRLRGALDTTGEETSCELELSMAERQRLVETLDSLEHLQSWPADVLAMSNDVQARLLMGE
;
A
#
# COMPACT_ATOMS: atom_id res chain seq x y z
N MET A 1 0.57 -8.73 13.86
CA MET A 1 0.57 -10.03 13.14
C MET A 1 1.32 -9.84 11.85
N ARG A 2 2.17 -10.79 11.46
CA ARG A 2 3.01 -10.67 10.25
C ARG A 2 2.26 -11.25 9.05
N ILE A 3 2.11 -10.42 8.01
CA ILE A 3 1.51 -10.81 6.74
C ILE A 3 2.63 -10.71 5.70
N PRO A 4 2.91 -11.78 4.93
CA PRO A 4 3.86 -11.68 3.84
C PRO A 4 3.29 -10.77 2.75
N PHE A 5 4.15 -10.13 1.97
CA PHE A 5 3.79 -9.39 0.76
C PHE A 5 4.91 -9.61 -0.25
N SER A 6 4.54 -9.89 -1.49
CA SER A 6 5.44 -9.74 -2.62
C SER A 6 5.67 -8.25 -2.89
N ILE A 7 6.76 -7.89 -3.57
CA ILE A 7 7.02 -6.49 -3.93
C ILE A 7 5.87 -5.89 -4.74
N ASP A 8 5.34 -6.61 -5.72
CA ASP A 8 4.20 -6.15 -6.52
C ASP A 8 2.95 -5.91 -5.67
N GLU A 9 2.65 -6.80 -4.73
CA GLU A 9 1.52 -6.66 -3.80
C GLU A 9 1.72 -5.43 -2.91
N LEU A 10 2.95 -5.21 -2.42
CA LEU A 10 3.26 -4.06 -1.58
C LEU A 10 3.15 -2.74 -2.35
N ILE A 11 3.61 -2.70 -3.60
CA ILE A 11 3.44 -1.56 -4.50
C ILE A 11 1.96 -1.30 -4.77
N LEU A 12 1.18 -2.35 -5.07
CA LEU A 12 -0.26 -2.23 -5.31
C LEU A 12 -0.96 -1.61 -4.10
N VAL A 13 -0.73 -2.16 -2.91
CA VAL A 13 -1.30 -1.65 -1.66
C VAL A 13 -0.88 -0.21 -1.41
N LEU A 14 0.40 0.11 -1.59
CA LEU A 14 0.94 1.45 -1.40
C LEU A 14 0.28 2.46 -2.34
N VAL A 15 0.24 2.19 -3.65
CA VAL A 15 -0.35 3.08 -4.65
C VAL A 15 -1.84 3.28 -4.40
N SER A 16 -2.53 2.22 -3.98
CA SER A 16 -3.96 2.27 -3.68
C SER A 16 -4.24 3.13 -2.44
N LEU A 17 -3.43 2.97 -1.40
CA LEU A 17 -3.53 3.78 -0.19
C LEU A 17 -3.20 5.24 -0.47
N ILE A 18 -2.18 5.53 -1.29
CA ILE A 18 -1.85 6.91 -1.71
C ILE A 18 -3.06 7.53 -2.43
N ARG A 19 -3.66 6.82 -3.38
CA ARG A 19 -4.82 7.31 -4.13
C ARG A 19 -6.04 7.55 -3.24
N ALA A 20 -6.24 6.71 -2.23
CA ALA A 20 -7.35 6.85 -1.29
C ALA A 20 -7.12 7.99 -0.26
N THR A 21 -5.87 8.36 0.01
CA THR A 21 -5.50 9.29 1.09
C THR A 21 -5.16 10.68 0.56
N ASP A 22 -4.13 10.77 -0.28
CA ASP A 22 -3.74 11.98 -0.99
C ASP A 22 -3.12 11.62 -2.35
N PRO A 23 -3.91 11.63 -3.44
CA PRO A 23 -3.41 11.29 -4.76
C PRO A 23 -2.34 12.25 -5.27
N ARG A 24 -2.14 13.42 -4.65
CA ARG A 24 -1.11 14.39 -5.05
C ARG A 24 0.29 13.95 -4.66
N LEU A 25 0.41 13.01 -3.73
CA LEU A 25 1.68 12.37 -3.40
C LEU A 25 2.19 11.51 -4.56
N LEU A 26 1.30 11.00 -5.40
CA LEU A 26 1.65 10.23 -6.59
C LEU A 26 1.94 11.20 -7.74
N ARG A 27 3.23 11.53 -7.95
CA ARG A 27 3.66 12.34 -9.08
C ARG A 27 3.90 11.47 -10.30
N GLN A 28 3.33 11.85 -11.43
CA GLN A 28 3.60 11.21 -12.70
C GLN A 28 4.96 11.70 -13.23
N GLY A 29 5.92 10.80 -13.35
CA GLY A 29 7.25 11.05 -13.90
C GLY A 29 7.42 10.41 -15.28
N SER A 30 8.54 10.70 -15.94
CA SER A 30 8.83 10.20 -17.30
C SER A 30 8.98 8.68 -17.39
N GLU A 31 9.27 8.01 -16.28
CA GLU A 31 9.49 6.55 -16.20
C GLU A 31 8.39 5.81 -15.40
N GLY A 32 7.34 6.52 -14.97
CA GLY A 32 6.26 5.93 -14.18
C GLY A 32 5.74 6.87 -13.09
N PHE A 33 5.54 6.34 -11.89
CA PHE A 33 5.07 7.11 -10.73
C PHE A 33 6.19 7.29 -9.72
N THR A 34 6.36 8.52 -9.24
CA THR A 34 7.23 8.86 -8.12
C THR A 34 6.36 9.28 -6.96
N VAL A 35 6.61 8.73 -5.77
CA VAL A 35 5.85 9.10 -4.58
C VAL A 35 6.63 10.16 -3.79
N ASP A 36 6.00 11.30 -3.53
CA ASP A 36 6.58 12.39 -2.73
C ASP A 36 6.41 12.09 -1.23
N PHE A 37 7.28 11.22 -0.71
CA PHE A 37 7.28 10.90 0.72
C PHE A 37 7.94 11.96 1.58
N GLU A 38 8.76 12.85 1.01
CA GLU A 38 9.41 13.94 1.77
C GLU A 38 8.37 14.84 2.45
N SER A 39 7.25 15.13 1.78
CA SER A 39 6.15 15.91 2.35
C SER A 39 5.47 15.19 3.53
N LEU A 40 5.40 13.85 3.48
CA LEU A 40 4.85 13.03 4.57
C LEU A 40 5.81 12.97 5.76
N GLU A 41 7.09 12.80 5.50
CA GLU A 41 8.14 12.72 6.54
C GLU A 41 8.33 14.06 7.25
N ALA A 42 8.19 15.18 6.54
CA ALA A 42 8.26 16.51 7.12
C ALA A 42 7.02 16.86 7.97
N LYS A 43 5.97 16.05 7.93
CA LYS A 43 4.70 16.33 8.61
C LYS A 43 4.81 16.04 10.11
N LYS A 44 4.50 17.05 10.92
CA LYS A 44 4.62 16.98 12.39
C LYS A 44 3.61 16.04 13.05
N ASP A 45 2.43 15.90 12.46
CA ASP A 45 1.38 14.98 12.91
C ASP A 45 0.78 14.25 11.70
N PRO A 46 1.37 13.11 11.30
CA PRO A 46 0.82 12.29 10.22
C PRO A 46 -0.43 11.55 10.73
N THR A 47 -1.46 11.53 9.91
CA THR A 47 -2.69 10.75 10.12
C THR A 47 -2.39 9.24 10.14
N PRO A 48 -3.31 8.40 10.64
CA PRO A 48 -3.10 6.95 10.67
C PRO A 48 -2.74 6.36 9.30
N ASP A 49 -3.37 6.85 8.24
CA ASP A 49 -3.10 6.39 6.88
C ASP A 49 -1.71 6.83 6.39
N GLU A 50 -1.31 8.07 6.70
CA GLU A 50 0.01 8.59 6.37
C GLU A 50 1.12 7.84 7.12
N ARG A 51 0.86 7.44 8.38
CA ARG A 51 1.78 6.57 9.13
C ARG A 51 1.89 5.20 8.48
N LEU A 52 0.77 4.63 8.03
CA LEU A 52 0.76 3.35 7.33
C LEU A 52 1.55 3.44 6.02
N LEU A 53 1.38 4.52 5.24
CA LEU A 53 2.16 4.78 4.03
C LEU A 53 3.68 4.81 4.30
N LEU A 54 4.11 5.53 5.35
CA LEU A 54 5.53 5.58 5.73
C LEU A 54 6.06 4.20 6.13
N ARG A 55 5.25 3.36 6.79
CA ARG A 55 5.64 1.97 7.12
C ARG A 55 5.75 1.09 5.88
N LEU A 56 4.79 1.17 4.95
CA LEU A 56 4.81 0.41 3.70
C LEU A 56 6.03 0.79 2.85
N ARG A 57 6.35 2.09 2.78
CA ARG A 57 7.58 2.58 2.13
C ARG A 57 8.82 2.01 2.79
N GLY A 58 8.90 2.07 4.12
CA GLY A 58 10.05 1.53 4.86
C GLY A 58 10.27 0.05 4.59
N ALA A 59 9.19 -0.73 4.46
CA ALA A 59 9.29 -2.13 4.08
C ALA A 59 9.83 -2.32 2.66
N LEU A 60 9.30 -1.56 1.69
CA LEU A 60 9.78 -1.55 0.30
C LEU A 60 11.28 -1.25 0.19
N ASP A 61 11.74 -0.23 0.93
CA ASP A 61 13.15 0.19 0.95
C ASP A 61 14.05 -0.86 1.63
N THR A 62 13.54 -1.52 2.67
CA THR A 62 14.26 -2.57 3.41
C THR A 62 14.40 -3.86 2.60
N THR A 63 13.44 -4.17 1.72
CA THR A 63 13.47 -5.42 0.93
C THR A 63 14.67 -5.53 0.00
N GLY A 64 15.27 -4.43 -0.47
CA GLY A 64 16.46 -4.49 -1.33
C GLY A 64 16.29 -5.41 -2.55
N GLU A 65 16.98 -6.56 -2.55
CA GLU A 65 16.91 -7.61 -3.59
C GLU A 65 15.89 -8.73 -3.30
N GLU A 66 15.26 -8.73 -2.13
CA GLU A 66 14.26 -9.73 -1.75
C GLU A 66 12.95 -9.50 -2.52
N THR A 67 12.38 -10.57 -3.06
CA THR A 67 11.13 -10.53 -3.84
C THR A 67 9.88 -10.47 -2.95
N SER A 68 10.05 -10.54 -1.63
CA SER A 68 8.97 -10.52 -0.65
C SER A 68 9.42 -9.96 0.70
N CYS A 69 8.53 -9.30 1.43
CA CYS A 69 8.72 -8.85 2.80
C CYS A 69 7.61 -9.37 3.72
N GLU A 70 7.87 -9.45 5.02
CA GLU A 70 6.82 -9.64 6.03
C GLU A 70 6.53 -8.33 6.75
N LEU A 71 5.26 -7.93 6.78
CA LEU A 71 4.81 -6.72 7.44
C LEU A 71 3.99 -7.03 8.67
N GLU A 72 4.37 -6.47 9.80
CA GLU A 72 3.57 -6.54 11.01
C GLU A 72 2.46 -5.48 10.98
N LEU A 73 1.23 -5.91 10.71
CA LEU A 73 0.06 -5.05 10.67
C LEU A 73 -0.82 -5.26 11.91
N SER A 74 -1.34 -4.15 12.44
CA SER A 74 -2.40 -4.15 13.44
C SER A 74 -3.75 -4.45 12.79
N MET A 75 -4.76 -4.83 13.59
CA MET A 75 -6.11 -5.09 13.08
C MET A 75 -6.71 -3.87 12.36
N ALA A 76 -6.48 -2.66 12.87
CA ALA A 76 -6.95 -1.44 12.26
C ALA A 76 -6.28 -1.16 10.89
N GLU A 77 -4.97 -1.38 10.79
CA GLU A 77 -4.25 -1.23 9.52
C GLU A 77 -4.72 -2.25 8.50
N ARG A 78 -4.91 -3.51 8.89
CA ARG A 78 -5.43 -4.55 7.99
C ARG A 78 -6.81 -4.19 7.45
N GLN A 79 -7.72 -3.78 8.33
CA GLN A 79 -9.06 -3.35 7.92
C GLN A 79 -8.99 -2.19 6.94
N ARG A 80 -8.14 -1.20 7.22
CA ARG A 80 -7.96 -0.03 6.37
C ARG A 80 -7.42 -0.39 4.99
N LEU A 81 -6.48 -1.33 4.91
CA LEU A 81 -5.97 -1.84 3.63
C LEU A 81 -7.04 -2.60 2.86
N VAL A 82 -7.85 -3.44 3.52
CA VAL A 82 -8.96 -4.14 2.88
C VAL A 82 -9.95 -3.15 2.29
N GLU A 83 -10.40 -2.16 3.07
CA GLU A 83 -11.32 -1.11 2.58
C GLU A 83 -10.74 -0.31 1.40
N THR A 84 -9.43 -0.06 1.43
CA THR A 84 -8.72 0.62 0.35
C THR A 84 -8.68 -0.22 -0.93
N LEU A 85 -8.42 -1.52 -0.80
CA LEU A 85 -8.37 -2.47 -1.92
C LEU A 85 -9.76 -2.80 -2.47
N ASP A 86 -10.80 -2.78 -1.65
CA ASP A 86 -12.20 -2.86 -2.09
C ASP A 86 -12.60 -1.62 -2.91
N SER A 87 -12.13 -0.45 -2.49
CA SER A 87 -12.34 0.80 -3.23
C SER A 87 -11.53 0.90 -4.52
N LEU A 88 -10.61 -0.03 -4.79
CA LEU A 88 -9.65 0.03 -5.89
C LEU A 88 -10.32 0.07 -7.27
N GLU A 89 -11.38 -0.72 -7.46
CA GLU A 89 -12.20 -0.73 -8.68
C GLU A 89 -12.92 0.61 -8.92
N HIS A 90 -13.25 1.33 -7.85
CA HIS A 90 -13.90 2.63 -7.92
C HIS A 90 -12.91 3.77 -8.20
N LEU A 91 -11.63 3.59 -7.85
CA LEU A 91 -10.60 4.61 -8.03
C LEU A 91 -10.12 4.72 -9.49
N GLN A 92 -10.06 3.61 -10.24
CA GLN A 92 -9.81 3.59 -11.68
C GLN A 92 -10.07 2.21 -12.30
N SER A 93 -10.11 2.13 -13.63
CA SER A 93 -10.09 0.86 -14.36
C SER A 93 -8.74 0.16 -14.19
N TRP A 94 -8.69 -0.90 -13.38
CA TRP A 94 -7.53 -1.77 -13.25
C TRP A 94 -7.67 -3.03 -14.12
N PRO A 95 -6.55 -3.60 -14.59
CA PRO A 95 -6.57 -4.88 -15.31
C PRO A 95 -6.97 -6.04 -14.37
N ALA A 96 -7.51 -7.10 -14.97
CA ALA A 96 -8.02 -8.26 -14.22
C ALA A 96 -6.96 -8.90 -13.32
N ASP A 97 -5.69 -8.95 -13.75
CA ASP A 97 -4.58 -9.47 -12.95
C ASP A 97 -4.36 -8.67 -11.65
N VAL A 98 -4.51 -7.34 -11.72
CA VAL A 98 -4.37 -6.47 -10.53
C VAL A 98 -5.55 -6.63 -9.59
N LEU A 99 -6.76 -6.82 -10.12
CA LEU A 99 -7.94 -7.11 -9.31
C LEU A 99 -7.86 -8.50 -8.66
N ALA A 100 -7.33 -9.50 -9.37
CA ALA A 100 -7.10 -10.82 -8.79
C ALA A 100 -6.08 -10.74 -7.65
N MET A 101 -4.97 -10.01 -7.86
CA MET A 101 -3.96 -9.76 -6.83
C MET A 101 -4.52 -9.00 -5.63
N SER A 102 -5.33 -7.96 -5.84
CA SER A 102 -5.95 -7.23 -4.74
C SER A 102 -6.88 -8.12 -3.92
N ASN A 103 -7.66 -8.99 -4.57
CA ASN A 103 -8.53 -9.94 -3.89
C ASN A 103 -7.75 -10.98 -3.07
N ASP A 104 -6.62 -11.50 -3.60
CA ASP A 104 -5.76 -12.43 -2.85
C ASP A 104 -5.17 -11.76 -1.59
N VAL A 105 -4.66 -10.54 -1.75
CA VAL A 105 -4.14 -9.75 -0.63
C VAL A 105 -5.23 -9.47 0.40
N GLN A 106 -6.43 -9.09 -0.02
CA GLN A 106 -7.57 -8.88 0.88
C GLN A 106 -7.94 -10.16 1.65
N ALA A 107 -8.02 -11.29 0.96
CA ALA A 107 -8.32 -12.57 1.57
C ALA A 107 -7.29 -12.94 2.64
N ARG A 108 -6.00 -12.67 2.40
CA ARG A 108 -4.91 -12.90 3.36
C ARG A 108 -4.96 -11.94 4.56
N LEU A 109 -5.32 -10.68 4.33
CA LEU A 109 -5.52 -9.71 5.40
C LEU A 109 -6.67 -10.10 6.35
N LEU A 110 -7.73 -10.69 5.78
CA LEU A 110 -8.93 -11.14 6.49
C LEU A 110 -8.74 -12.52 7.18
N MET A 111 -8.04 -13.47 6.54
CA MET A 111 -7.79 -14.82 7.08
C MET A 111 -6.66 -14.89 8.10
N GLY A 112 -5.95 -13.79 8.35
CA GLY A 112 -4.98 -13.71 9.43
C GLY A 112 -5.65 -13.75 10.81
N GLU A 113 -6.10 -14.93 11.23
CA GLU A 113 -6.49 -15.28 12.61
C GLU A 113 -5.31 -15.87 13.40
#